data_AF-A0AAD8N499-F1
#
_entry.id   AF-A0AAD8N499-F1
#
_cell.length_a   1.000
_cell.length_b   1.000
_cell.length_c   1.000
_cell.angle_alpha   90.00
_cell.angle_beta   90.00
_cell.angle_gamma   90.00
#
_symmetry.space_group_name_H-M   'P 1'
#
loop_
_entity.id
_entity.type
_entity.pdbx_description
1 polymer ?
#
loop_
_entity_poly.entity_id
_entity_poly.type
_entity_poly.pdbx_seq_one_letter_code
_entity_poly.pdbx_strand_id
1 'polypeptide(L)'
;MKDNISRKFKMPTIKAYDGTGDPANHVRTFSNALLLQSTNDAVKCRAFPQTLAGMAQRWYSRLPPNSIGSFKELSKAFINQFVSGRVHEKSSASLMGIQQGNNEVLRDYINRFTREALKDPDLEDKVAMIALQQGTTDDHFKRSLAKHPAESMLKLQDRAGK
;
A
#
# COMPACT_ATOMS: atom_id res chain seq x y z
N MET A 1 -14.98 -8.67 28.61
CA MET A 1 -16.09 -7.70 28.76
C MET A 1 -17.29 -8.21 27.96
N LYS A 2 -18.45 -8.38 28.62
CA LYS A 2 -19.71 -8.82 28.00
C LYS A 2 -20.59 -7.58 27.78
N ASP A 3 -20.47 -6.96 26.61
CA ASP A 3 -21.32 -5.83 26.24
C ASP A 3 -22.42 -6.29 25.29
N ASN A 4 -23.66 -6.14 25.76
CA ASN A 4 -24.90 -6.51 25.11
C ASN A 4 -25.15 -5.61 23.90
N ILE A 5 -25.22 -6.18 22.69
CA ILE A 5 -25.64 -5.46 21.49
C ILE A 5 -27.13 -5.12 21.70
N SER A 6 -27.46 -3.83 21.77
CA SER A 6 -28.84 -3.37 21.90
C SER A 6 -29.71 -3.95 20.78
N ARG A 7 -30.90 -4.46 21.09
CA ARG A 7 -31.88 -5.00 20.11
C ARG A 7 -32.25 -4.00 18.99
N LYS A 8 -31.88 -2.72 19.12
CA LYS A 8 -32.10 -1.66 18.12
C LYS A 8 -30.95 -1.46 17.13
N PHE A 9 -29.79 -2.10 17.32
CA PHE A 9 -28.67 -1.97 16.39
C PHE A 9 -29.04 -2.56 15.03
N LYS A 10 -28.86 -1.77 13.98
CA LYS A 10 -29.02 -2.20 12.59
C LYS A 10 -27.67 -2.09 11.89
N MET A 11 -27.25 -3.19 11.27
CA MET A 11 -26.02 -3.20 10.48
C MET A 11 -26.11 -2.13 9.38
N PRO A 12 -25.09 -1.27 9.22
CA PRO A 12 -25.11 -0.24 8.21
C PRO A 12 -25.09 -0.88 6.82
N THR A 13 -26.02 -0.44 5.95
CA THR A 13 -26.06 -0.87 4.55
C THR A 13 -25.18 0.07 3.73
N ILE A 14 -23.90 -0.27 3.63
CA ILE A 14 -22.92 0.48 2.83
C ILE A 14 -22.24 -0.47 1.84
N LYS A 15 -21.68 0.07 0.75
CA LYS A 15 -20.91 -0.74 -0.20
C LYS A 15 -19.72 -1.37 0.53
N ALA A 16 -19.53 -2.69 0.36
CA ALA A 16 -18.39 -3.37 0.95
C ALA A 16 -17.08 -2.86 0.34
N TYR A 17 -16.07 -2.64 1.19
CA TYR A 17 -14.74 -2.26 0.75
C TYR A 17 -13.92 -3.50 0.43
N ASP A 18 -13.57 -3.68 -0.83
CA ASP A 18 -12.84 -4.85 -1.33
C ASP A 18 -11.32 -4.69 -1.29
N GLY A 19 -10.81 -3.49 -0.93
CA GLY A 19 -9.40 -3.09 -1.06
C GLY A 19 -9.18 -1.94 -2.05
N THR A 20 -10.19 -1.61 -2.86
CA THR A 20 -10.16 -0.57 -3.90
C THR A 20 -10.98 0.67 -3.48
N GLY A 21 -10.70 1.86 -4.04
CA GLY A 21 -11.32 3.14 -3.60
C GLY A 21 -10.83 3.73 -2.26
N ASP A 22 -11.13 4.99 -1.95
CA ASP A 22 -10.54 5.68 -0.80
C ASP A 22 -10.90 5.01 0.57
N PRO A 23 -9.92 4.47 1.33
CA PRO A 23 -10.19 3.85 2.63
C PRO A 23 -10.67 4.85 3.69
N ALA A 24 -10.22 6.11 3.65
CA ALA A 24 -10.69 7.15 4.57
C ALA A 24 -12.15 7.49 4.30
N ASN A 25 -12.54 7.52 3.02
CA ASN A 25 -13.95 7.66 2.65
C ASN A 25 -14.82 6.49 3.16
N HIS A 26 -14.33 5.25 3.09
CA HIS A 26 -15.07 4.10 3.64
C HIS A 26 -15.30 4.22 5.15
N VAL A 27 -14.26 4.57 5.92
CA VAL A 27 -14.36 4.80 7.38
C VAL A 27 -15.38 5.90 7.69
N ARG A 28 -15.36 6.99 6.92
CA ARG A 28 -16.31 8.10 7.08
C ARG A 28 -17.75 7.66 6.78
N THR A 29 -17.98 6.95 5.67
CA THR A 29 -19.31 6.44 5.29
C THR A 29 -19.86 5.48 6.35
N PHE A 30 -19.03 4.57 6.86
CA PHE A 30 -19.40 3.68 7.96
C PHE A 30 -19.78 4.45 9.22
N SER A 31 -18.97 5.45 9.60
CA SER A 31 -19.22 6.27 10.79
C SER A 31 -20.52 7.07 10.68
N ASN A 32 -20.77 7.65 9.51
CA ASN A 32 -21.99 8.41 9.23
C ASN A 32 -23.24 7.52 9.28
N ALA A 33 -23.17 6.29 8.75
CA ALA A 33 -24.29 5.35 8.77
C ALA A 33 -24.68 4.92 10.20
N LEU A 34 -23.76 5.01 11.15
CA LEU A 34 -23.98 4.68 12.56
C LEU A 34 -24.21 5.90 13.47
N LEU A 35 -24.08 7.11 12.94
CA LEU A 35 -24.14 8.36 13.72
C LEU A 35 -25.45 8.47 14.52
N LEU A 36 -26.58 8.11 13.89
CA LEU A 36 -27.91 8.21 14.50
C LEU A 36 -28.27 7.02 15.42
N GLN A 37 -27.42 5.99 15.49
CA GLN A 37 -27.68 4.78 16.28
C GLN A 37 -26.99 4.79 17.66
N SER A 38 -26.28 5.87 18.03
CA SER A 38 -25.58 6.03 19.32
C SER A 38 -24.73 4.81 19.71
N THR A 39 -23.93 4.32 18.75
CA THR A 39 -23.10 3.11 18.93
C THR A 39 -21.78 3.41 19.66
N ASN A 40 -21.36 2.49 20.52
CA ASN A 40 -20.06 2.55 21.17
C ASN A 40 -18.97 1.90 20.29
N ASP A 41 -17.71 2.09 20.68
CA ASP A 41 -16.55 1.59 19.93
C ASP A 41 -16.51 0.07 19.81
N ALA A 42 -16.93 -0.66 20.85
CA ALA A 42 -16.99 -2.12 20.80
C ALA A 42 -17.95 -2.63 19.71
N VAL A 43 -19.12 -1.99 19.57
CA VAL A 43 -20.08 -2.30 18.51
C VAL A 43 -19.50 -1.94 17.14
N LYS A 44 -18.88 -0.77 17.00
CA LYS A 44 -18.25 -0.33 15.74
C LYS A 44 -17.14 -1.30 15.30
N CYS A 45 -16.25 -1.70 16.20
CA CYS A 45 -15.19 -2.66 15.90
C CYS A 45 -15.72 -4.04 15.47
N ARG A 46 -16.83 -4.51 16.06
CA ARG A 46 -17.46 -5.78 15.66
C ARG A 46 -18.23 -5.69 14.35
N ALA A 47 -18.81 -4.53 14.04
CA ALA A 47 -19.59 -4.31 12.83
C ALA A 47 -18.73 -3.99 11.60
N PHE A 48 -17.62 -3.26 11.78
CA PHE A 48 -16.77 -2.83 10.66
C PHE A 48 -16.32 -3.96 9.73
N PRO A 49 -15.90 -5.15 10.20
CA PRO A 49 -15.48 -6.26 9.33
C PRO A 49 -16.58 -6.78 8.42
N GLN A 50 -17.86 -6.60 8.79
CA GLN A 50 -19.01 -6.98 7.97
C GLN A 50 -19.19 -6.07 6.76
N THR A 51 -18.47 -4.94 6.73
CA THR A 51 -18.47 -3.99 5.61
C THR A 51 -17.21 -4.14 4.73
N LEU A 52 -16.41 -5.17 4.96
CA LEU A 52 -15.20 -5.47 4.19
C LEU A 52 -15.41 -6.71 3.32
N ALA A 53 -14.72 -6.74 2.19
CA ALA A 53 -14.66 -7.87 1.28
C ALA A 53 -13.22 -8.11 0.80
N GLY A 54 -12.98 -9.24 0.13
CA GLY A 54 -11.73 -9.47 -0.60
C GLY A 54 -10.46 -9.33 0.25
N MET A 55 -9.52 -8.49 -0.19
CA MET A 55 -8.25 -8.29 0.52
C MET A 55 -8.43 -7.55 1.85
N ALA A 56 -9.42 -6.66 1.96
CA ALA A 56 -9.69 -5.94 3.20
C ALA A 56 -10.19 -6.86 4.32
N GLN A 57 -11.07 -7.80 3.97
CA GLN A 57 -11.52 -8.81 4.92
C GLN A 57 -10.38 -9.73 5.35
N ARG A 58 -9.52 -10.16 4.40
CA ARG A 58 -8.33 -10.99 4.69
C ARG A 58 -7.32 -10.27 5.59
N TRP A 59 -7.11 -8.98 5.37
CA TRP A 59 -6.26 -8.16 6.25
C TRP A 59 -6.79 -8.14 7.68
N TYR A 60 -8.09 -7.89 7.85
CA TYR A 60 -8.69 -7.84 9.19
C TYR A 60 -8.53 -9.18 9.94
N SER A 61 -8.71 -10.31 9.25
CA SER A 61 -8.52 -11.64 9.83
C SER A 61 -7.08 -11.96 10.26
N ARG A 62 -6.09 -11.19 9.81
CA ARG A 62 -4.66 -11.36 10.18
C ARG A 62 -4.21 -10.47 11.33
N LEU A 63 -5.09 -9.61 11.84
CA LEU A 63 -4.75 -8.74 12.96
C LEU A 63 -4.48 -9.58 14.22
N PRO A 64 -3.41 -9.29 14.98
CA PRO A 64 -3.14 -10.00 16.21
C PRO A 64 -4.31 -9.87 17.20
N PRO A 65 -4.63 -10.91 17.97
CA PRO A 65 -5.64 -10.82 19.02
C PRO A 65 -5.34 -9.66 19.97
N ASN A 66 -6.38 -8.91 20.37
CA ASN A 66 -6.29 -7.77 21.28
C ASN A 66 -5.39 -6.60 20.82
N SER A 67 -5.01 -6.54 19.53
CA SER A 67 -4.20 -5.43 18.98
C SER A 67 -4.97 -4.11 18.77
N ILE A 68 -6.30 -4.16 18.87
CA ILE A 68 -7.18 -3.01 18.62
C ILE A 68 -8.12 -2.85 19.82
N GLY A 69 -7.96 -1.75 20.54
CA GLY A 69 -8.78 -1.39 21.70
C GLY A 69 -9.93 -0.43 21.38
N SER A 70 -9.87 0.27 20.25
CA SER A 70 -10.88 1.27 19.87
C SER A 70 -11.17 1.29 18.36
N PHE A 71 -12.31 1.87 17.99
CA PHE A 71 -12.64 2.05 16.58
C PHE A 71 -11.70 3.06 15.90
N LYS A 72 -11.19 4.03 16.67
CA LYS A 72 -10.18 4.98 16.21
C LYS A 72 -8.87 4.28 15.83
N GLU A 73 -8.39 3.34 16.64
CA GLU A 73 -7.20 2.54 16.34
C GLU A 73 -7.42 1.66 15.10
N LEU A 74 -8.56 0.99 15.01
CA LEU A 74 -8.93 0.19 13.83
C LEU A 74 -8.93 1.04 12.55
N SER A 75 -9.57 2.20 12.60
CA SER A 75 -9.66 3.12 11.47
C SER A 75 -8.28 3.57 11.01
N LYS A 76 -7.39 3.91 11.96
CA LYS A 76 -6.01 4.30 11.66
C LYS A 76 -5.23 3.16 11.01
N ALA A 77 -5.29 1.95 11.59
CA ALA A 77 -4.59 0.78 11.06
C ALA A 77 -5.10 0.43 9.65
N PHE A 78 -6.41 0.48 9.43
CA PHE A 78 -7.05 0.23 8.14
C PHE A 78 -6.63 1.25 7.09
N ILE A 79 -6.71 2.56 7.41
CA ILE A 79 -6.30 3.62 6.49
C ILE A 79 -4.82 3.45 6.13
N ASN A 80 -3.95 3.24 7.11
CA ASN A 80 -2.51 3.05 6.85
C ASN A 80 -2.27 1.85 5.91
N GLN A 81 -2.92 0.70 6.16
CA GLN A 81 -2.77 -0.47 5.31
C GLN A 81 -3.13 -0.20 3.84
N PHE A 82 -4.27 0.45 3.60
CA PHE A 82 -4.84 0.59 2.25
C PHE A 82 -4.49 1.91 1.56
N VAL A 83 -3.94 2.89 2.28
CA VAL A 83 -3.26 4.06 1.68
C VAL A 83 -1.84 3.67 1.29
N SER A 84 -1.03 3.12 2.20
CA SER A 84 0.34 2.71 1.90
C SER A 84 0.39 1.63 0.81
N GLY A 85 -0.51 0.66 0.84
CA GLY A 85 -0.60 -0.36 -0.22
C GLY A 85 -0.86 0.21 -1.61
N ARG A 86 -1.63 1.31 -1.72
CA ARG A 86 -1.88 1.97 -3.00
C ARG A 86 -0.77 2.87 -3.47
N VAL A 87 -0.11 3.55 -2.55
CA VAL A 87 1.07 4.34 -2.88
C VAL A 87 2.14 3.40 -3.43
N HIS A 88 2.36 2.27 -2.77
CA HIS A 88 3.33 1.27 -3.20
C HIS A 88 2.97 0.56 -4.52
N GLU A 89 1.70 0.19 -4.74
CA GLU A 89 1.26 -0.41 -6.02
C GLU A 89 1.35 0.59 -7.19
N LYS A 90 0.96 1.84 -6.97
CA LYS A 90 1.11 2.89 -8.00
C LYS A 90 2.56 3.22 -8.27
N SER A 91 3.40 3.25 -7.23
CA SER A 91 4.83 3.51 -7.34
C SER A 91 5.54 2.40 -8.11
N SER A 92 5.36 1.13 -7.72
CA SER A 92 5.92 -0.02 -8.44
C SER A 92 5.47 -0.09 -9.90
N ALA A 93 4.19 0.12 -10.20
CA ALA A 93 3.68 0.19 -11.57
C ALA A 93 4.28 1.38 -12.35
N SER A 94 4.46 2.54 -11.69
CA SER A 94 5.07 3.70 -12.33
C SER A 94 6.55 3.49 -12.65
N LEU A 95 7.30 2.80 -11.79
CA LEU A 95 8.71 2.46 -12.02
C LEU A 95 8.90 1.48 -13.18
N MET A 96 8.01 0.49 -13.34
CA MET A 96 8.05 -0.42 -14.50
C MET A 96 7.85 0.31 -15.83
N GLY A 97 7.18 1.47 -15.83
CA GLY A 97 7.02 2.32 -16.99
C GLY A 97 8.28 3.13 -17.37
N ILE A 98 9.28 3.20 -16.50
CA ILE A 98 10.52 3.96 -16.76
C ILE A 98 11.48 3.08 -17.55
N GLN A 99 11.40 3.19 -18.86
CA GLN A 99 12.30 2.52 -19.79
C GLN A 99 13.41 3.48 -20.27
N GLN A 100 14.57 2.89 -20.58
CA GLN A 100 15.67 3.59 -21.23
C GLN A 100 15.26 3.89 -22.66
N GLY A 101 15.34 5.18 -23.05
CA GLY A 101 15.07 5.58 -24.42
C GLY A 101 16.13 5.03 -25.39
N ASN A 102 15.76 4.83 -26.66
CA ASN A 102 16.65 4.28 -27.69
C ASN A 102 17.99 5.03 -27.85
N ASN A 103 18.01 6.33 -27.56
CA ASN A 103 19.20 7.20 -27.65
C ASN A 103 19.64 7.74 -26.29
N GLU A 104 19.09 7.21 -25.20
CA GLU A 104 19.42 7.66 -23.86
C GLU A 104 20.63 6.89 -23.33
N VAL A 105 21.65 7.61 -22.91
CA VAL A 105 22.81 7.01 -22.26
C VAL A 105 22.42 6.43 -20.90
N LEU A 106 23.02 5.30 -20.54
CA LEU A 106 22.67 4.53 -19.34
C LEU A 106 22.67 5.38 -18.06
N ARG A 107 23.62 6.31 -17.94
CA ARG A 107 23.72 7.23 -16.80
C ARG A 107 22.49 8.14 -16.65
N ASP A 108 21.98 8.67 -17.75
CA ASP A 108 20.82 9.57 -17.72
C ASP A 108 19.54 8.80 -17.40
N TYR A 109 19.43 7.59 -17.94
CA TYR A 109 18.37 6.65 -17.58
C TYR A 109 18.36 6.36 -16.07
N ILE A 110 19.51 5.96 -15.50
CA ILE A 110 19.64 5.65 -14.08
C ILE A 110 19.34 6.88 -13.23
N ASN A 111 19.78 8.07 -13.63
CA ASN A 111 19.47 9.31 -12.91
C ASN A 111 17.95 9.60 -12.91
N ARG A 112 17.27 9.42 -14.05
CA ARG A 112 15.82 9.58 -14.12
C ARG A 112 15.10 8.54 -13.27
N PHE A 113 15.47 7.28 -13.40
CA PHE A 113 14.90 6.18 -12.62
C PHE A 113 15.06 6.43 -11.12
N THR A 114 16.28 6.75 -10.66
CA THR A 114 16.56 7.05 -9.24
C THR A 114 15.76 8.24 -8.74
N ARG A 115 15.61 9.31 -9.53
CA ARG A 115 14.80 10.47 -9.14
C ARG A 115 13.34 10.10 -8.93
N GLU A 116 12.76 9.25 -9.77
CA GLU A 116 11.38 8.80 -9.59
C GLU A 116 11.25 7.83 -8.41
N ALA A 117 12.21 6.91 -8.24
CA ALA A 117 12.25 5.98 -7.11
C ALA A 117 12.32 6.71 -5.76
N LEU A 118 13.11 7.79 -5.67
CA LEU A 118 13.24 8.59 -4.43
C LEU A 118 11.98 9.37 -4.04
N LYS A 119 10.96 9.45 -4.91
CA LYS A 119 9.68 10.09 -4.56
C LYS A 119 8.81 9.19 -3.67
N ASP A 120 9.14 7.89 -3.57
CA ASP A 120 8.43 6.94 -2.74
C ASP A 120 9.31 6.47 -1.57
N PRO A 121 9.09 6.99 -0.34
CA PRO A 121 9.86 6.59 0.83
C PRO A 121 9.58 5.15 1.29
N ASP A 122 8.49 4.53 0.83
CA ASP A 122 8.09 3.16 1.17
C ASP A 122 8.46 2.15 0.06
N LEU A 123 9.22 2.56 -0.96
CA LEU A 123 9.65 1.69 -2.04
C LEU A 123 10.67 0.65 -1.57
N GLU A 124 10.39 -0.63 -1.83
CA GLU A 124 11.35 -1.70 -1.55
C GLU A 124 12.48 -1.69 -2.59
N ASP A 125 13.73 -1.67 -2.14
CA ASP A 125 14.92 -1.69 -3.01
C ASP A 125 14.88 -2.84 -4.02
N LYS A 126 14.37 -4.01 -3.63
CA LYS A 126 14.23 -5.17 -4.53
C LYS A 126 13.29 -4.91 -5.70
N VAL A 127 12.16 -4.24 -5.44
CA VAL A 127 11.18 -3.87 -6.47
C VAL A 127 11.79 -2.85 -7.43
N ALA A 128 12.50 -1.86 -6.88
CA ALA A 128 13.23 -0.89 -7.67
C ALA A 128 14.30 -1.55 -8.58
N MET A 129 15.02 -2.56 -8.07
CA MET A 129 16.05 -3.26 -8.85
C MET A 129 15.46 -4.06 -10.00
N ILE A 130 14.33 -4.74 -9.78
CA ILE A 130 13.64 -5.50 -10.82
C ILE A 130 13.16 -4.55 -11.92
N ALA A 131 12.53 -3.43 -11.56
CA ALA A 131 12.06 -2.45 -12.52
C ALA A 131 13.21 -1.80 -13.32
N LEU A 132 14.33 -1.48 -12.65
CA LEU A 132 15.52 -0.93 -13.32
C LEU A 132 16.13 -1.94 -14.32
N GLN A 133 16.24 -3.21 -13.93
CA GLN A 133 16.76 -4.27 -14.79
C GLN A 133 15.86 -4.51 -16.01
N GLN A 134 14.54 -4.40 -15.86
CA GLN A 134 13.58 -4.55 -16.94
C GLN A 134 13.55 -3.34 -17.87
N GLY A 135 13.76 -2.13 -17.35
CA GLY A 135 13.66 -0.89 -18.12
C GLY A 135 14.92 -0.51 -18.91
N THR A 136 16.10 -0.99 -18.54
CA THR A 136 17.34 -0.69 -19.29
C THR A 136 17.44 -1.47 -20.61
N THR A 137 18.12 -0.89 -21.61
CA THR A 137 18.50 -1.57 -22.86
C THR A 137 19.90 -2.15 -22.82
N ASP A 138 20.70 -1.88 -21.78
CA ASP A 138 22.08 -2.31 -21.66
C ASP A 138 22.20 -3.74 -21.10
N ASP A 139 22.54 -4.70 -21.95
CA ASP A 139 22.65 -6.12 -21.58
C ASP A 139 23.82 -6.42 -20.63
N HIS A 140 24.89 -5.64 -20.68
CA HIS A 140 26.02 -5.82 -19.76
C HIS A 140 25.61 -5.38 -18.35
N PHE A 141 24.95 -4.23 -18.25
CA PHE A 141 24.41 -3.71 -17.00
C PHE A 141 23.34 -4.63 -16.40
N LYS A 142 22.41 -5.17 -17.22
CA LYS A 142 21.44 -6.19 -16.77
C LYS A 142 22.11 -7.39 -16.13
N ARG A 143 23.14 -7.94 -16.77
CA ARG A 143 23.89 -9.10 -16.26
C ARG A 143 24.66 -8.75 -15.00
N SER A 144 25.23 -7.54 -14.92
CA SER A 144 25.91 -7.05 -13.72
C SER A 144 24.96 -6.95 -12.52
N LEU A 145 23.75 -6.43 -12.72
CA LEU A 145 22.72 -6.35 -11.66
C LEU A 145 22.26 -7.74 -11.20
N ALA A 146 22.09 -8.68 -12.13
CA ALA A 146 21.69 -10.05 -11.78
C ALA A 146 22.75 -10.81 -10.97
N LYS A 147 24.04 -10.59 -11.25
CA LYS A 147 25.16 -11.22 -10.52
C LYS A 147 25.39 -10.57 -9.15
N HIS A 148 25.22 -9.26 -9.06
CA HIS A 148 25.43 -8.50 -7.84
C HIS A 148 24.31 -7.48 -7.68
N PRO A 149 23.21 -7.80 -6.98
CA PRO A 149 22.17 -6.83 -6.68
C PRO A 149 22.78 -5.60 -6.00
N ALA A 150 22.36 -4.39 -6.38
CA ALA A 150 22.76 -3.22 -5.61
C ALA A 150 21.99 -3.22 -4.29
N GLU A 151 22.70 -2.94 -3.19
CA GLU A 151 22.11 -2.89 -1.85
C GLU A 151 21.22 -1.66 -1.64
N SER A 152 21.39 -0.62 -2.46
CA SER A 152 20.57 0.59 -2.42
C SER A 152 20.64 1.38 -3.73
N MET A 153 19.62 2.19 -3.97
CA MET A 153 19.52 3.08 -5.14
C MET A 153 20.72 4.05 -5.29
N LEU A 154 21.33 4.47 -4.18
CA LEU A 154 22.46 5.40 -4.18
C LEU A 154 23.76 4.75 -4.72
N LYS A 155 23.97 3.46 -4.46
CA LYS A 155 25.19 2.74 -4.93
C LYS A 155 25.16 2.38 -6.43
N LEU A 156 24.05 2.66 -7.13
CA LEU A 156 23.90 2.35 -8.57
C LEU A 156 24.59 3.37 -9.47
N GLN A 157 24.69 4.62 -9.03
CA GLN A 157 25.32 5.69 -9.82
C GLN A 157 26.80 5.40 -10.10
N ASP A 158 27.50 4.73 -9.18
CA ASP A 158 28.90 4.32 -9.33
C ASP A 158 29.11 3.20 -10.37
N ARG A 159 28.06 2.41 -10.64
CA ARG A 159 28.10 1.30 -11.61
C ARG A 159 27.74 1.74 -13.03
N ALA A 160 27.01 2.85 -13.16
CA ALA A 160 26.60 3.42 -14.44
C ALA A 160 27.74 4.11 -15.21
N GLY A 161 28.83 4.46 -14.51
CA GLY A 161 29.95 5.23 -15.04
C GLY A 161 31.17 4.42 -15.45
N LYS A 162 31.07 3.10 -15.54
CA LYS A 162 32.15 2.19 -15.97
C LYS A 162 31.74 1.46 -17.24
#